data_AF-A0AAW0WD46-F1
#
_entry.id   AF-A0AAW0WD46-F1
#
_cell.length_a   1.000
_cell.length_b   1.000
_cell.length_c   1.000
_cell.angle_alpha   90.00
_cell.angle_beta   90.00
_cell.angle_gamma   90.00
#
_symmetry.space_group_name_H-M   'P 1'
#
loop_
_entity.id
_entity.type
_entity.pdbx_description
1 polymer ?
#
loop_
_entity_poly.entity_id
_entity_poly.type
_entity_poly.pdbx_seq_one_letter_code
_entity_poly.pdbx_strand_id
1 'polypeptide(L)'
;MKIDRTKLKKSSSEVPGDCGWLIEKLQNCSNEELLPVLRSVESWSYGKCELYHWIDVLDRFDTILEEAADKDEDKWVLPCDLPENCHVQELVVWVLHFTTLLVEHSFSRHLYSSVEHLITLLSSTSMTIVLAVLNLLYMFSKR
;
A
#
# COMPACT_ATOMS: atom_id res chain seq x y z
N MET A 1 0.11 -5.45 0.79
CA MET A 1 1.12 -6.12 -0.02
C MET A 1 1.89 -7.09 0.83
N LYS A 2 1.83 -8.38 0.56
CA LYS A 2 2.74 -9.35 1.16
C LYS A 2 4.09 -9.27 0.47
N ILE A 3 5.16 -9.31 1.26
CA ILE A 3 6.51 -9.51 0.74
C ILE A 3 6.94 -10.96 0.97
N ASP A 4 7.44 -11.59 -0.09
CA ASP A 4 7.97 -12.96 -0.03
C ASP A 4 9.26 -12.99 0.80
N ARG A 5 9.12 -13.35 2.08
CA ARG A 5 10.23 -13.39 3.04
C ARG A 5 11.30 -14.44 2.70
N THR A 6 11.02 -15.39 1.82
CA THR A 6 11.97 -16.44 1.42
C THR A 6 13.00 -15.94 0.41
N LYS A 7 12.71 -14.84 -0.30
CA LYS A 7 13.61 -14.19 -1.26
C LYS A 7 14.51 -13.13 -0.61
N LEU A 8 14.40 -12.96 0.71
CA LEU A 8 15.14 -11.95 1.46
C LEU A 8 16.57 -12.40 1.76
N LYS A 9 17.53 -11.82 1.02
CA LYS A 9 18.87 -11.61 1.60
C LYS A 9 18.74 -10.50 2.65
N LYS A 10 19.19 -10.76 3.89
CA LYS A 10 19.30 -9.72 4.94
C LYS A 10 19.96 -8.48 4.34
N SER A 11 19.23 -7.37 4.32
CA SER A 11 19.79 -6.08 3.94
C SER A 11 20.88 -5.71 4.95
N SER A 12 22.00 -5.19 4.45
CA SER A 12 23.12 -4.68 5.26
C SER A 12 23.03 -3.16 5.46
N SER A 13 21.96 -2.51 5.01
CA SER A 13 21.80 -1.05 5.12
C SER A 13 20.92 -0.67 6.31
N GLU A 14 21.38 0.33 7.06
CA GLU A 14 20.61 0.94 8.13
C GLU A 14 19.42 1.71 7.53
N VAL A 15 18.30 1.72 8.25
CA VAL A 15 17.14 2.53 7.89
C VAL A 15 17.57 4.00 7.92
N PRO A 16 17.37 4.78 6.84
CA PRO A 16 17.61 6.21 6.90
C PRO A 16 16.82 6.83 8.06
N GLY A 17 17.49 7.59 8.93
CA GLY A 17 16.93 8.03 10.21
C GLY A 17 15.57 8.71 10.12
N ASP A 18 15.32 9.46 9.04
CA ASP A 18 14.05 10.16 8.84
C ASP A 18 12.88 9.22 8.43
N CYS A 19 13.17 8.05 7.83
CA CYS A 19 12.16 7.03 7.52
C CYS A 19 11.74 6.24 8.77
N GLY A 20 12.65 6.08 9.74
CA GLY A 20 12.45 5.19 10.90
C GLY A 20 11.23 5.57 11.73
N TRP A 21 11.06 6.87 12.03
CA TRP A 21 9.89 7.33 12.77
C TRP A 21 8.60 7.04 11.99
N LEU A 22 8.60 7.26 10.66
CA LEU A 22 7.40 7.13 9.84
C LEU A 22 6.98 5.67 9.72
N ILE A 23 7.96 4.78 9.57
CA ILE A 23 7.74 3.33 9.62
C ILE A 23 7.12 2.95 10.96
N GLU A 24 7.72 3.36 12.08
CA GLU A 24 7.21 3.04 13.42
C GLU A 24 5.79 3.59 13.65
N LYS A 25 5.51 4.82 13.21
CA LYS A 25 4.18 5.43 13.33
C LYS A 25 3.15 4.68 12.50
N LEU A 26 3.46 4.36 11.25
CA LEU A 26 2.55 3.63 10.34
C LEU A 26 2.34 2.18 10.77
N GLN A 27 3.28 1.56 11.49
CA GLN A 27 3.10 0.23 12.06
C GLN A 27 2.19 0.25 13.29
N ASN A 28 2.38 1.23 14.18
CA ASN A 28 1.76 1.22 15.50
C ASN A 28 0.48 2.06 15.63
N CYS A 29 0.18 2.96 14.69
CA CYS A 29 -1.04 3.76 14.77
C CYS A 29 -2.29 2.90 14.57
N SER A 30 -3.41 3.29 15.18
CA SER A 30 -4.71 2.64 14.94
C SER A 30 -5.19 2.81 13.49
N ASN A 31 -6.21 2.06 13.07
CA ASN A 31 -6.80 2.24 11.74
C ASN A 31 -7.45 3.62 11.56
N GLU A 32 -8.01 4.18 12.63
CA GLU A 32 -8.59 5.53 12.64
C GLU A 32 -7.52 6.62 12.44
N GLU A 33 -6.34 6.42 13.02
CA GLU A 33 -5.20 7.35 12.89
C GLU A 33 -4.40 7.15 11.61
N LEU A 34 -4.50 5.98 10.98
CA LEU A 34 -3.72 5.63 9.79
C LEU A 34 -4.03 6.59 8.62
N LEU A 35 -5.30 6.86 8.35
CA LEU A 35 -5.71 7.74 7.26
C LEU A 35 -5.15 9.18 7.42
N PRO A 36 -5.30 9.84 8.58
CA PRO A 36 -4.63 11.13 8.84
C PRO A 36 -3.12 11.09 8.65
N VAL A 37 -2.45 10.02 9.08
CA VAL A 37 -0.98 9.89 8.90
C VAL A 37 -0.63 9.77 7.42
N LEU A 38 -1.33 8.94 6.65
CA LEU A 38 -1.10 8.80 5.21
C LEU A 38 -1.32 10.13 4.46
N ARG A 39 -2.39 10.86 4.80
CA ARG A 39 -2.68 12.19 4.23
C ARG A 39 -1.60 13.22 4.49
N SER A 40 -0.92 13.13 5.64
CA SER A 40 0.18 14.05 5.96
C SER A 40 1.43 13.85 5.09
N VAL A 41 1.52 12.74 4.36
CA VAL A 41 2.63 12.41 3.46
C VAL A 41 2.23 12.68 2.01
N GLU A 42 2.18 13.95 1.64
CA GLU A 42 1.86 14.36 0.26
C GLU A 42 3.05 14.26 -0.71
N SER A 43 4.29 14.32 -0.18
CA SER A 43 5.51 14.23 -0.99
C SER A 43 6.61 13.48 -0.25
N TRP A 44 7.51 12.86 -1.01
CA TRP A 44 8.61 12.08 -0.45
C TRP A 44 9.84 12.96 -0.21
N SER A 45 10.14 13.22 1.07
CA SER A 45 11.29 14.03 1.49
C SER A 45 12.45 13.20 2.09
N TYR A 46 12.26 11.88 2.21
CA TYR A 46 13.14 10.99 2.99
C TYR A 46 14.32 10.40 2.21
N GLY A 47 14.60 10.90 1.00
CA GLY A 47 15.62 10.31 0.11
C GLY A 47 15.26 8.90 -0.38
N LYS A 48 16.18 8.22 -1.07
CA LYS A 48 15.90 6.85 -1.53
C LYS A 48 15.99 5.85 -0.38
N CYS A 49 15.05 4.92 -0.31
CA CYS A 49 14.99 3.89 0.73
C CYS A 49 14.99 2.46 0.16
N GLU A 50 15.25 1.47 1.01
CA GLU A 50 15.07 0.07 0.62
C GLU A 50 13.67 -0.40 1.00
N LEU A 51 12.96 -1.00 0.05
CA LEU A 51 11.60 -1.53 0.28
C LEU A 51 11.56 -2.57 1.41
N TYR A 52 12.70 -3.20 1.69
CA TYR A 52 12.90 -4.14 2.81
C TYR A 52 12.50 -3.54 4.17
N HIS A 53 12.85 -2.29 4.44
CA HIS A 53 12.56 -1.65 5.73
C HIS A 53 11.06 -1.40 5.95
N TRP A 54 10.26 -1.49 4.88
CA TRP A 54 8.83 -1.21 4.89
C TRP A 54 7.97 -2.47 4.91
N ILE A 55 8.56 -3.67 5.04
CA ILE A 55 7.84 -4.94 4.94
C ILE A 55 6.64 -4.99 5.87
N ASP A 56 6.79 -4.65 7.14
CA ASP A 56 5.67 -4.81 8.08
C ASP A 56 4.57 -3.76 7.85
N VAL A 57 4.92 -2.56 7.35
CA VAL A 57 3.95 -1.55 6.90
C VAL A 57 3.19 -2.06 5.67
N LEU A 58 3.91 -2.65 4.72
CA LEU A 58 3.36 -3.18 3.48
C LEU A 58 2.47 -4.41 3.72
N ASP A 59 2.86 -5.28 4.66
CA ASP A 59 2.04 -6.41 5.11
C ASP A 59 0.73 -5.90 5.73
N ARG A 60 0.77 -4.86 6.57
CA ARG A 60 -0.45 -4.20 7.10
C ARG A 60 -1.32 -3.64 5.98
N PHE A 61 -0.71 -3.00 4.97
CA PHE A 61 -1.45 -2.55 3.79
C PHE A 61 -2.01 -3.72 2.97
N ASP A 62 -1.49 -4.94 3.10
CA ASP A 62 -2.06 -6.12 2.44
C ASP A 62 -3.39 -6.44 2.99
N THR A 63 -3.46 -6.55 4.32
CA THR A 63 -4.69 -6.88 5.01
C THR A 63 -5.79 -5.87 4.68
N ILE A 64 -5.46 -4.58 4.62
CA ILE A 64 -6.42 -3.53 4.24
C ILE A 64 -6.92 -3.72 2.79
N LEU A 65 -6.02 -4.02 1.85
CA LEU A 65 -6.39 -4.20 0.45
C LEU A 65 -7.11 -5.53 0.21
N GLU A 66 -6.75 -6.57 0.95
CA GLU A 66 -7.42 -7.87 0.97
C GLU A 66 -8.86 -7.69 1.45
N GLU A 67 -9.09 -7.10 2.61
CA GLU A 67 -10.43 -6.83 3.15
C GLU A 67 -11.28 -5.96 2.20
N ALA A 68 -10.65 -5.01 1.50
CA ALA A 68 -11.32 -4.16 0.53
C ALA A 68 -11.68 -4.88 -0.79
N ALA A 69 -10.91 -5.89 -1.15
CA ALA A 69 -11.03 -6.64 -2.40
C ALA A 69 -11.69 -8.02 -2.23
N ASP A 70 -11.92 -8.46 -0.99
CA ASP A 70 -12.49 -9.77 -0.67
C ASP A 70 -13.95 -9.83 -1.06
N LYS A 71 -14.17 -10.27 -2.30
CA LYS A 71 -15.49 -10.33 -2.92
C LYS A 71 -16.18 -11.61 -2.45
N ASP A 72 -17.31 -11.43 -1.77
CA ASP A 72 -18.25 -12.52 -1.49
C ASP A 72 -18.73 -13.15 -2.82
N GLU A 73 -18.73 -14.49 -2.92
CA GLU A 73 -18.99 -15.22 -4.18
C GLU A 73 -20.36 -14.83 -4.80
N ASP A 74 -21.31 -14.44 -3.94
CA ASP A 74 -22.67 -14.08 -4.33
C ASP A 74 -22.88 -12.59 -4.67
N LYS A 75 -21.89 -11.72 -4.43
CA LYS A 75 -22.02 -10.27 -4.62
C LYS A 75 -21.06 -9.74 -5.67
N TRP A 76 -21.58 -9.00 -6.65
CA TRP A 76 -20.77 -8.38 -7.71
C TRP A 76 -20.05 -7.08 -7.31
N VAL A 77 -20.30 -6.60 -6.09
CA VAL A 77 -19.78 -5.33 -5.57
C VAL A 77 -18.65 -5.61 -4.58
N LEU A 78 -17.55 -4.89 -4.70
CA LEU A 78 -16.44 -5.00 -3.75
C LEU A 78 -16.82 -4.40 -2.39
N PRO A 79 -16.30 -4.93 -1.28
CA PRO A 79 -16.53 -4.34 0.05
C PRO A 79 -16.24 -2.85 0.12
N CYS A 80 -15.19 -2.36 -0.53
CA CYS A 80 -14.84 -0.93 -0.57
C CYS A 80 -15.81 -0.04 -1.37
N ASP A 81 -16.70 -0.64 -2.15
CA ASP A 81 -17.68 0.08 -2.96
C ASP A 81 -19.05 0.21 -2.27
N LEU A 82 -19.23 -0.48 -1.15
CA LEU A 82 -20.45 -0.41 -0.37
C LEU A 82 -20.60 0.98 0.28
N PRO A 83 -21.79 1.62 0.24
CA PRO A 83 -21.99 2.97 0.79
C PRO A 83 -21.61 3.13 2.26
N GLU A 84 -21.81 2.08 3.06
CA GLU A 84 -21.43 2.00 4.47
C GLU A 84 -19.90 2.02 4.70
N ASN A 85 -19.12 1.69 3.68
CA ASN A 85 -17.66 1.53 3.74
C ASN A 85 -16.91 2.72 3.14
N CYS A 86 -17.52 3.92 3.12
CA CYS A 86 -16.90 5.13 2.59
C CYS A 86 -15.51 5.42 3.21
N HIS A 87 -15.34 5.16 4.50
CA HIS A 87 -14.06 5.31 5.18
C HIS A 87 -13.00 4.30 4.69
N VAL A 88 -13.40 3.06 4.43
CA VAL A 88 -12.52 2.02 3.87
C VAL A 88 -12.11 2.38 2.45
N GLN A 89 -13.05 2.85 1.63
CA GLN A 89 -12.76 3.32 0.28
C GLN A 89 -11.67 4.39 0.27
N GLU A 90 -11.80 5.37 1.15
CA GLU A 90 -10.83 6.45 1.29
C GLU A 90 -9.48 5.95 1.80
N LEU A 91 -9.47 5.06 2.79
CA LEU A 91 -8.25 4.45 3.30
C LEU A 91 -7.51 3.67 2.20
N VAL A 92 -8.22 2.88 1.38
CA VAL A 92 -7.65 2.14 0.24
C VAL A 92 -6.96 3.10 -0.73
N VAL A 93 -7.60 4.21 -1.09
CA VAL A 93 -7.02 5.23 -1.98
C VAL A 93 -5.69 5.76 -1.41
N TRP A 94 -5.67 6.12 -0.12
CA TRP A 94 -4.47 6.66 0.52
C TRP A 94 -3.36 5.62 0.72
N VAL A 95 -3.72 4.36 0.97
CA VAL A 95 -2.76 3.24 0.99
C VAL A 95 -2.11 3.06 -0.38
N LEU A 96 -2.90 3.10 -1.46
CA LEU A 96 -2.39 2.98 -2.83
C LEU A 96 -1.50 4.16 -3.21
N HIS A 97 -1.89 5.38 -2.86
CA HIS A 97 -1.09 6.58 -3.09
C HIS A 97 0.24 6.53 -2.35
N PHE A 98 0.22 6.23 -1.06
CA PHE A 98 1.45 6.09 -0.27
C PHE A 98 2.35 4.98 -0.83
N THR A 99 1.78 3.83 -1.18
CA THR A 99 2.55 2.72 -1.76
C THR A 99 3.19 3.13 -3.08
N THR A 100 2.48 3.91 -3.91
CA THR A 100 3.03 4.45 -5.17
C THR A 100 4.23 5.34 -4.90
N LEU A 101 4.09 6.27 -3.96
CA LEU A 101 5.15 7.19 -3.55
C LEU A 101 6.38 6.44 -3.01
N LEU A 102 6.15 5.46 -2.14
CA LEU A 102 7.21 4.59 -1.61
C LEU A 102 7.93 3.82 -2.72
N VAL A 103 7.19 3.25 -3.67
CA VAL A 103 7.73 2.48 -4.80
C VAL A 103 8.53 3.36 -5.75
N GLU A 104 8.14 4.62 -5.95
CA GLU A 104 8.87 5.59 -6.76
C GLU A 104 10.26 5.91 -6.18
N HIS A 105 10.36 5.99 -4.86
CA HIS A 105 11.57 6.36 -4.14
C HIS A 105 12.31 5.17 -3.51
N SER A 106 11.99 3.94 -3.89
CA SER A 106 12.63 2.73 -3.35
C SER A 106 13.35 1.88 -4.39
N PHE A 107 14.27 1.06 -3.89
CA PHE A 107 14.93 -0.02 -4.65
C PHE A 107 14.43 -1.40 -4.20
N SER A 108 14.78 -2.45 -4.96
CA SER A 108 14.37 -3.85 -4.69
C SER A 108 12.86 -4.11 -4.81
N ARG A 109 12.21 -3.49 -5.81
CA ARG A 109 10.76 -3.60 -6.08
C ARG A 109 10.26 -5.00 -6.42
N HIS A 110 11.15 -5.94 -6.75
CA HIS A 110 10.83 -7.34 -7.02
C HIS A 110 10.31 -8.12 -5.80
N LEU A 111 10.37 -7.52 -4.61
CA LEU A 111 9.86 -8.09 -3.37
C LEU A 111 8.33 -8.06 -3.25
N TYR A 112 7.67 -7.26 -4.09
CA TYR A 112 6.23 -7.10 -4.08
C TYR A 112 5.52 -8.34 -4.62
N SER A 113 4.64 -8.97 -3.82
CA SER A 113 4.00 -10.24 -4.19
C SER A 113 2.47 -10.27 -4.19
N SER A 114 1.77 -9.19 -3.79
CA SER A 114 0.29 -9.16 -3.77
C SER A 114 -0.30 -8.29 -4.88
N VAL A 115 0.03 -8.60 -6.14
CA VAL A 115 -0.60 -7.94 -7.30
C VAL A 115 -2.07 -8.36 -7.47
N GLU A 116 -2.47 -9.50 -6.89
CA GLU A 116 -3.82 -10.06 -7.02
C GLU A 116 -4.90 -9.11 -6.46
N HIS A 117 -4.70 -8.53 -5.27
CA HIS A 117 -5.64 -7.54 -4.71
C HIS A 117 -5.74 -6.30 -5.61
N LEU A 118 -4.64 -5.83 -6.19
CA LEU A 118 -4.66 -4.73 -7.15
C LEU A 118 -5.49 -5.07 -8.39
N ILE A 119 -5.33 -6.27 -8.94
CA ILE A 119 -6.10 -6.72 -10.11
C ILE A 119 -7.59 -6.74 -9.78
N THR A 120 -7.97 -7.25 -8.61
CA THR A 120 -9.38 -7.25 -8.18
C THR A 120 -9.93 -5.83 -8.02
N LEU A 121 -9.16 -4.92 -7.41
CA LEU A 121 -9.56 -3.52 -7.23
C LEU A 121 -9.74 -2.74 -8.54
N LEU A 122 -9.17 -3.20 -9.67
CA LEU A 122 -9.48 -2.63 -11.00
C LEU A 122 -10.95 -2.78 -11.40
N SER A 123 -11.69 -3.69 -10.74
CA SER A 123 -13.13 -3.87 -10.95
C SER A 123 -14.00 -2.96 -10.05
N SER A 124 -13.39 -2.11 -9.23
CA SER A 124 -14.11 -1.15 -8.38
C SER A 124 -14.95 -0.18 -9.20
N THR A 125 -16.11 0.18 -8.66
CA THR A 125 -16.99 1.24 -9.17
C THR A 125 -16.44 2.65 -8.91
N SER A 126 -15.48 2.78 -7.99
CA SER A 126 -14.80 4.05 -7.70
C SER A 126 -13.64 4.29 -8.67
N MET A 127 -13.79 5.28 -9.56
CA MET A 127 -12.73 5.67 -10.49
C MET A 127 -11.46 6.17 -9.78
N THR A 128 -11.58 6.69 -8.56
CA THR A 128 -10.43 7.10 -7.75
C THR A 128 -9.58 5.90 -7.35
N ILE A 129 -10.21 4.79 -6.93
CA ILE A 129 -9.50 3.53 -6.64
C ILE A 129 -8.83 3.00 -7.90
N VAL A 130 -9.59 2.89 -9.00
CA VAL A 130 -9.06 2.36 -10.27
C VAL A 130 -7.85 3.16 -10.74
N LEU A 131 -7.91 4.50 -10.67
CA LEU A 131 -6.79 5.37 -11.03
C LEU A 131 -5.58 5.18 -10.12
N ALA A 132 -5.79 5.08 -8.80
CA ALA A 132 -4.71 4.85 -7.85
C ALA A 132 -4.02 3.50 -8.07
N VAL A 133 -4.78 2.44 -8.36
CA VAL A 133 -4.26 1.12 -8.73
C VAL A 133 -3.45 1.20 -10.02
N LEU A 134 -3.98 1.80 -11.07
CA LEU A 134 -3.29 1.94 -12.36
C LEU A 134 -1.97 2.70 -12.22
N ASN A 135 -1.95 3.76 -11.40
CA ASN A 135 -0.72 4.51 -11.14
C ASN A 135 0.34 3.65 -10.44
N LEU A 136 -0.05 2.88 -9.43
CA LEU A 136 0.85 1.96 -8.74
C LEU A 136 1.39 0.87 -9.69
N LEU A 137 0.53 0.26 -10.52
CA LEU A 137 0.93 -0.71 -11.53
C LEU A 137 1.88 -0.11 -12.57
N TYR A 138 1.61 1.14 -13.00
CA TYR A 138 2.51 1.88 -13.89
C TYR A 138 3.88 2.06 -13.25
N MET A 139 3.96 2.42 -11.96
CA MET A 139 5.22 2.57 -11.25
C MET A 139 6.01 1.26 -11.12
N PHE A 140 5.35 0.11 -11.01
CA PHE A 140 6.02 -1.19 -11.11
C PHE A 140 6.54 -1.50 -12.53
N SER A 141 5.87 -1.00 -13.58
CA SER A 141 6.30 -1.20 -14.96
C SER A 141 7.51 -0.34 -15.37
N LYS A 142 7.74 0.78 -14.66
CA LYS A 142 8.76 1.78 -14.96
C LYS A 142 10.15 1.26 -14.57
N ARG A 143 10.86 0.66 -15.53
CA ARG A 143 12.23 0.13 -15.40
C ARG A 143 13.24 1.21 -15.05
#